data_AF-A0A428ZGG0-F1
#
_entry.id   AF-A0A428ZGG0-F1
#
_cell.length_a   1.000
_cell.length_b   1.000
_cell.length_c   1.000
_cell.angle_alpha   90.00
_cell.angle_beta   90.00
_cell.angle_gamma   90.00
#
_symmetry.space_group_name_H-M   'P 1'
#
loop_
_entity.id
_entity.type
_entity.pdbx_description
1 polymer ?
#
loop_
_entity_poly.entity_id
_entity_poly.type
_entity_poly.pdbx_seq_one_letter_code
_entity_poly.pdbx_strand_id
1 'polypeptide(L)'
;MTTALFYLVVMVFVAAVVFLLASVLFGRGEELPPLPPGASPTRLPSEDITSQDVSRVKFQMVLRGYKMSEVDWVLQRLGAEVDELRTKVAELEQQLEGKAATQ
;
A
#
# COMPACT_ATOMS: atom_id res chain seq x y z
N MET A 1 16.93 -43.01 30.86
CA MET A 1 15.71 -42.61 30.11
C MET A 1 15.17 -41.27 30.60
N THR A 2 14.83 -41.12 31.88
CA THR A 2 14.30 -39.87 32.48
C THR A 2 15.26 -38.68 32.45
N THR A 3 16.55 -38.91 32.71
CA THR A 3 17.58 -37.86 32.67
C THR A 3 17.77 -37.27 31.26
N ALA A 4 17.78 -38.11 30.23
CA ALA A 4 17.88 -37.68 28.83
C ALA A 4 16.66 -36.82 28.43
N LEU A 5 15.45 -37.20 28.85
CA LEU A 5 14.24 -36.43 28.62
C LEU A 5 14.30 -35.05 29.30
N PHE A 6 14.79 -35.00 30.55
CA PHE A 6 14.97 -33.75 31.28
C PHE A 6 15.94 -32.79 30.56
N TYR A 7 17.09 -33.30 30.10
CA TYR A 7 18.03 -32.48 29.32
C TYR A 7 17.42 -31.95 28.02
N LEU A 8 16.63 -32.75 27.30
CA LEU A 8 15.96 -32.31 26.08
C LEU A 8 14.98 -31.17 26.37
N VAL A 9 14.15 -31.30 27.41
CA VAL A 9 13.19 -30.26 27.80
C VAL A 9 13.90 -28.96 28.18
N VAL A 10 14.97 -29.04 28.98
CA VAL A 10 15.77 -27.87 29.35
C VAL A 10 16.39 -27.22 28.12
N MET A 11 16.93 -28.01 27.19
CA MET A 11 17.52 -27.51 25.95
C MET A 11 16.49 -26.74 25.10
N VAL A 12 15.29 -27.31 24.92
CA VAL A 12 14.20 -26.66 24.17
C VAL A 12 13.76 -25.38 24.87
N PHE A 13 13.66 -25.38 26.20
CA PHE A 13 13.31 -24.20 26.97
C PHE A 13 14.34 -23.08 26.80
N VAL A 14 15.63 -23.39 26.93
CA VAL A 14 16.72 -22.42 26.72
C VAL A 14 16.68 -21.89 25.28
N ALA A 15 16.52 -22.77 24.28
CA ALA A 15 16.40 -22.36 22.89
C ALA A 15 15.21 -21.42 22.67
N ALA A 16 14.05 -21.69 23.27
CA ALA A 16 12.87 -20.84 23.19
C ALA A 16 13.10 -19.47 23.84
N VAL A 17 13.74 -19.42 25.02
CA VAL A 17 14.07 -18.17 25.70
C VAL A 17 15.05 -17.33 24.89
N VAL A 18 16.12 -17.95 24.36
CA VAL A 18 17.09 -17.28 23.50
C VAL A 18 16.43 -16.79 22.22
N PHE A 19 15.57 -17.58 21.59
CA PHE A 19 14.81 -17.20 20.41
C PHE A 19 13.89 -16.01 20.68
N LEU A 20 13.17 -16.00 21.81
CA LEU A 20 12.32 -14.88 22.21
C LEU A 20 13.15 -13.60 22.45
N LEU A 21 14.27 -13.71 23.17
CA LEU A 21 15.17 -12.59 23.39
C LEU A 21 15.72 -12.05 22.08
N ALA A 22 16.19 -12.94 21.20
CA ALA A 22 16.68 -12.55 19.88
C ALA A 22 15.57 -11.93 19.03
N SER A 23 14.34 -12.43 19.09
CA SER A 23 13.19 -11.87 18.38
C SER A 23 12.80 -10.48 18.91
N VAL A 24 12.93 -10.23 20.22
CA VAL A 24 12.68 -8.88 20.77
C VAL A 24 13.82 -7.92 20.42
N LEU A 25 15.06 -8.39 20.51
CA LEU A 25 16.26 -7.57 20.27
C LEU A 25 16.52 -7.30 18.78
N PHE A 26 16.26 -8.27 17.91
CA PHE A 26 16.55 -8.23 16.48
C PHE A 26 15.31 -8.32 15.58
N GLY A 27 14.14 -8.74 16.09
CA GLY A 27 12.96 -9.07 15.29
C GLY A 27 12.10 -7.88 14.84
N ARG A 28 12.54 -6.64 15.12
CA ARG A 28 12.27 -5.52 14.21
C ARG A 28 13.48 -5.38 13.30
N GLY A 29 13.62 -6.33 12.35
CA GLY A 29 14.71 -6.30 11.38
C GLY A 29 14.87 -4.89 10.85
N GLU A 30 16.09 -4.35 10.99
CA GLU A 30 16.50 -2.96 10.77
C GLU A 30 15.34 -1.98 10.61
N GLU A 31 15.17 -1.06 11.58
CA GLU A 31 14.46 0.19 11.33
C GLU A 31 15.01 0.77 10.04
N LEU A 32 14.33 0.45 8.91
CA LEU A 32 14.59 1.04 7.62
C LEU A 32 14.61 2.53 7.94
N PRO A 33 15.72 3.22 7.64
CA PRO A 33 15.91 4.59 8.07
C PRO A 33 14.60 5.32 7.79
N PRO A 34 13.98 5.92 8.83
CA PRO A 34 12.62 6.42 8.75
C PRO A 34 12.51 7.22 7.47
N LEU A 35 11.59 6.82 6.59
CA LEU A 35 11.38 7.51 5.33
C LEU A 35 11.36 9.01 5.64
N PRO A 36 12.23 9.82 4.99
CA PRO A 36 12.40 11.21 5.36
C PRO A 36 11.03 11.88 5.50
N PRO A 37 10.77 12.64 6.58
CA PRO A 37 9.47 13.26 6.79
C PRO A 37 9.10 14.10 5.55
N GLY A 38 8.05 13.70 4.85
CA GLY A 38 7.60 14.33 3.60
C GLY A 38 7.79 13.49 2.33
N ALA A 39 8.55 12.39 2.37
CA ALA A 39 8.60 11.43 1.26
C ALA A 39 7.38 10.50 1.33
N SER A 40 6.20 11.03 1.00
CA SER A 40 5.01 10.19 0.92
C SER A 40 5.22 9.13 -0.17
N PRO A 41 5.02 7.83 0.12
CA PRO A 41 5.01 6.77 -0.90
C PRO A 41 3.89 6.96 -1.94
N THR A 42 3.01 7.94 -1.73
CA THR A 42 1.96 8.36 -2.66
C THR A 42 2.58 8.91 -3.95
N ARG A 43 2.78 8.01 -4.91
CA ARG A 43 3.07 8.34 -6.30
C ARG A 43 1.77 8.32 -7.08
N LEU A 44 1.36 9.49 -7.56
CA LEU A 44 0.36 9.63 -8.62
C LEU A 44 1.08 10.22 -9.84
N PRO A 45 0.82 9.74 -11.07
CA PRO A 45 1.32 10.41 -12.25
C PRO A 45 0.78 11.85 -12.30
N SER A 46 1.59 12.78 -12.82
CA SER A 46 1.26 14.21 -12.88
C SER A 46 0.16 14.52 -13.89
N GLU A 47 0.01 13.65 -14.87
CA GLU A 47 -0.96 13.72 -15.97
C GLU A 47 -1.55 12.32 -16.16
N ASP A 48 -2.65 12.21 -16.91
CA ASP A 48 -3.23 10.92 -17.29
C ASP A 48 -3.57 9.96 -16.13
N ILE A 49 -4.04 10.53 -15.02
CA ILE A 49 -4.52 9.74 -13.87
C ILE A 49 -5.71 8.88 -14.31
N THR A 50 -5.57 7.56 -14.14
CA THR A 50 -6.63 6.56 -14.34
C THR A 50 -7.09 5.96 -13.01
N SER A 51 -8.23 5.27 -13.00
CA SER A 51 -8.64 4.46 -11.82
C SER A 51 -7.56 3.49 -11.37
N GLN A 52 -6.81 2.92 -12.32
CA GLN A 52 -5.78 1.94 -12.00
C GLN A 52 -4.62 2.59 -11.23
N ASP A 53 -4.24 3.81 -11.57
CA ASP A 53 -3.18 4.54 -10.86
C ASP A 53 -3.61 4.89 -9.44
N VAL A 54 -4.86 5.35 -9.27
CA VAL A 54 -5.43 5.66 -7.94
C VAL A 54 -5.47 4.42 -7.05
N SER A 55 -5.81 3.25 -7.61
CA SER A 55 -5.86 1.98 -6.86
C SER A 55 -4.49 1.50 -6.36
N ARG A 56 -3.39 1.96 -6.98
CA ARG A 56 -2.02 1.57 -6.63
C ARG A 56 -1.39 2.47 -5.57
N VAL A 57 -2.02 3.60 -5.27
CA VAL A 57 -1.52 4.57 -4.28
C VAL A 57 -1.40 3.93 -2.90
N LYS A 58 -0.29 4.21 -2.22
CA LYS A 58 -0.08 3.85 -0.83
C LYS A 58 -0.01 5.11 0.03
N PHE A 59 -0.70 5.05 1.17
CA PHE A 59 -0.75 6.11 2.17
C PHE A 59 0.01 5.67 3.42
N GLN A 60 0.66 6.62 4.07
CA GLN A 60 1.30 6.38 5.37
C GLN A 60 0.26 6.34 6.49
N MET A 61 0.44 5.43 7.45
CA MET A 61 -0.39 5.37 8.65
C MET A 61 0.08 6.39 9.70
N VAL A 62 -0.88 7.10 10.31
CA VAL A 62 -0.64 8.10 11.36
C VAL A 62 -1.55 7.81 12.57
N LEU A 63 -1.09 8.18 13.78
CA LEU A 63 -1.79 7.95 15.06
C LEU A 63 -3.24 8.46 15.08
N ARG A 64 -3.53 9.51 14.30
CA ARG A 64 -4.88 9.99 14.00
C ARG A 64 -4.98 10.14 12.48
N GLY A 65 -5.83 9.34 11.87
CA GLY A 65 -6.09 9.37 10.43
C GLY A 65 -7.54 9.06 10.12
N TYR A 66 -7.91 9.22 8.86
CA TYR A 66 -9.22 8.80 8.37
C TYR A 66 -9.34 7.28 8.39
N LYS A 67 -10.57 6.79 8.46
CA LYS A 67 -10.84 5.35 8.40
C LYS A 67 -10.49 4.82 7.01
N MET A 68 -9.60 3.83 6.96
CA MET A 68 -9.11 3.25 5.70
C MET A 68 -10.25 2.84 4.76
N SER A 69 -11.30 2.19 5.28
CA SER A 69 -12.45 1.78 4.48
C SER A 69 -13.22 2.93 3.83
N GLU A 70 -13.30 4.09 4.49
CA GLU A 70 -13.99 5.27 3.95
C GLU A 70 -13.14 5.92 2.86
N VAL A 71 -11.83 6.04 3.10
CA VAL A 71 -10.87 6.55 2.11
C VAL A 71 -10.85 5.66 0.87
N ASP A 72 -10.79 4.34 1.05
CA ASP A 72 -10.78 3.38 -0.05
C ASP A 72 -12.06 3.47 -0.90
N TRP A 73 -13.22 3.61 -0.24
CA TRP A 73 -14.50 3.79 -0.92
C TRP A 73 -14.54 5.09 -1.73
N VAL A 74 -14.10 6.21 -1.15
CA VAL A 74 -14.06 7.50 -1.85
C VAL A 74 -13.12 7.42 -3.05
N LEU A 75 -11.92 6.87 -2.89
CA LEU A 75 -10.93 6.75 -3.96
C LEU A 75 -11.41 5.85 -5.11
N GLN A 76 -12.09 4.75 -4.78
CA GLN A 76 -12.69 3.89 -5.80
C GLN A 76 -13.78 4.60 -6.58
N ARG A 77 -14.65 5.36 -5.90
CA ARG A 77 -15.72 6.13 -6.54
C ARG A 77 -15.15 7.24 -7.42
N LEU A 78 -14.13 7.96 -6.94
CA LEU A 78 -13.48 9.03 -7.70
C LEU A 78 -12.71 8.50 -8.91
N GLY A 79 -12.01 7.38 -8.78
CA GLY A 79 -11.33 6.73 -9.90
C GLY A 79 -12.32 6.42 -11.03
N ALA A 80 -13.43 5.76 -10.70
CA ALA A 80 -14.46 5.42 -11.69
C ALA A 80 -15.03 6.65 -12.41
N GLU A 81 -15.26 7.75 -11.68
CA GLU A 81 -15.74 9.00 -12.26
C GLU A 81 -14.71 9.63 -13.22
N VAL A 82 -13.41 9.58 -12.87
CA VAL A 82 -12.33 10.08 -13.72
C VAL A 82 -12.25 9.31 -15.03
N ASP A 83 -12.35 7.97 -14.99
CA ASP A 83 -12.34 7.14 -16.20
C ASP A 83 -13.56 7.42 -17.09
N GLU A 84 -14.74 7.62 -16.49
CA GLU A 84 -15.95 8.00 -17.23
C GLU A 84 -15.78 9.35 -17.93
N LEU A 85 -15.26 10.36 -17.21
CA LEU A 85 -15.00 11.68 -17.77
C LEU A 85 -13.97 11.63 -18.90
N ARG A 86 -12.89 10.86 -18.74
CA ARG A 86 -11.89 10.68 -19.80
C ARG A 86 -12.47 10.02 -21.05
N THR A 87 -13.31 9.00 -20.87
CA THR A 87 -13.99 8.34 -21.99
C THR A 87 -14.87 9.33 -22.76
N LYS A 88 -15.65 10.16 -22.04
CA LYS A 88 -16.49 11.20 -22.64
C LYS A 88 -15.68 12.27 -23.38
N VAL A 89 -14.54 12.70 -22.81
CA VAL A 89 -13.65 13.66 -23.47
C VAL A 89 -13.13 13.08 -24.79
N ALA A 90 -12.64 11.83 -24.78
CA ALA A 90 -12.15 11.17 -25.99
C ALA A 90 -13.24 11.03 -27.07
N GLU A 91 -14.47 10.72 -26.69
CA GLU A 91 -15.60 10.66 -27.62
C GLU A 91 -15.90 12.03 -28.25
N LEU A 92 -15.91 13.09 -27.44
CA LEU A 92 -16.15 14.45 -27.92
C LEU A 92 -15.05 14.95 -28.85
N GLU A 93 -13.79 14.65 -28.55
CA GLU A 93 -12.65 14.98 -29.41
C GLU A 93 -12.78 14.30 -30.78
N GLN A 94 -13.14 13.01 -30.81
CA GLN A 94 -13.39 12.29 -32.06
C GLN A 94 -14.55 12.88 -32.87
N GLN A 95 -15.63 13.30 -32.21
CA GLN A 95 -16.77 13.94 -32.88
C GLN A 95 -16.38 15.29 -33.49
N LEU A 96 -15.51 16.06 -32.82
CA LEU A 96 -15.01 17.33 -33.35
C LEU A 96 -14.09 17.12 -34.55
N GLU A 97 -13.19 16.14 -34.49
CA GLU A 97 -12.32 15.77 -35.61
C GLU A 97 -13.13 15.28 -36.82
N GLY A 98 -14.14 14.43 -36.58
CA GLY A 98 -15.03 13.94 -37.64
C GLY A 98 -15.85 15.05 -38.29
N LYS A 99 -16.32 16.04 -37.52
CA LYS A 99 -16.99 17.23 -38.07
C LYS A 99 -16.04 18.09 -38.89
N ALA A 100 -14.81 18.29 -38.43
CA ALA A 100 -13.80 19.06 -39.16
C ALA A 100 -13.38 18.38 -40.47
N ALA A 101 -13.36 17.05 -40.53
CA ALA A 101 -13.04 16.31 -41.75
C ALA A 101 -14.18 16.27 -42.78
N THR A 102 -15.41 16.57 -42.37
CA THR A 102 -16.60 16.56 -43.24
C THR A 102 -16.94 17.96 -43.78
N GLN A 103 -16.29 19.01 -43.27
CA GLN A 103 -16.52 20.42 -43.63
C GLN A 103 -15.44 20.92 -44.60
#